data_AF-A0A9D1JNZ6-F1
#
_entry.id   AF-A0A9D1JNZ6-F1
#
_cell.length_a   1.000
_cell.length_b   1.000
_cell.length_c   1.000
_cell.angle_alpha   90.00
_cell.angle_beta   90.00
_cell.angle_gamma   90.00
#
_symmetry.space_group_name_H-M   'P 1'
#
loop_
_entity.id
_entity.type
_entity.pdbx_description
1 polymer ?
#
loop_
_entity_poly.entity_id
_entity_poly.type
_entity_poly.pdbx_seq_one_letter_code
_entity_poly.pdbx_strand_id
1 'polypeptide(L)'
;MRAVEIIDGKDKWKEKDYCEIKARYDELLRENRIAFVTFHQSYGYEEFIEGIKPQTTDDGVTYEVQAGAFKEFCDRARVPIIDNGNLGINTTPTIWKVSLEGTYDNPTRKECLQNNHIRVGFDSYGKDVTSDTDFSVEGGKNVLNAFIGGMRIGDIVLSCYTNTTIDAIGVITGDYEWHDEFDKFKRVRNVRWIFKGKKDITDINGGKTFTLSTVYRLNDMSLSDVLNIVNGNDNLVKNAATTSNNTEKNKYVFIIDEINRGNISKIFGELITLIEENKREGAKEATSGKLPYSKTNFSVPDNVYIIGTMNTADRSIAAIDTALRRRFKFEEMMPKSDIIKCKDIDGIDIPQMLDAINERIEVLYDREHMIGHAYFMSLEENATIAELADIFRNKIIPLLQEYFYEDYDKICLVLGDNQKKEEYRFIKSEDIAYDKLFGSASDIGFGEKNKKFTINDAAFLKKEAYIGIYAPTNE
;
A
#
# COMPACT_ATOMS: atom_id res chain seq x y z
N MET A 1 -8.51 2.40 -11.26
CA MET A 1 -9.68 1.74 -11.90
C MET A 1 -9.85 0.30 -11.45
N ARG A 2 -8.91 -0.62 -11.74
CA ARG A 2 -9.09 -2.06 -11.51
C ARG A 2 -9.43 -2.46 -10.07
N ALA A 3 -8.83 -1.82 -9.06
CA ALA A 3 -9.12 -2.08 -7.66
C ALA A 3 -10.60 -1.79 -7.30
N VAL A 4 -11.14 -0.68 -7.81
CA VAL A 4 -12.55 -0.30 -7.62
C VAL A 4 -13.48 -1.30 -8.31
N GLU A 5 -13.16 -1.71 -9.54
CA GLU A 5 -13.93 -2.74 -10.26
C GLU A 5 -13.98 -4.09 -9.53
N ILE A 6 -12.86 -4.51 -8.93
CA ILE A 6 -12.80 -5.75 -8.16
C ILE A 6 -13.73 -5.64 -6.95
N ILE A 7 -13.66 -4.51 -6.24
CA ILE A 7 -14.38 -4.30 -4.99
C ILE A 7 -15.88 -4.15 -5.20
N ASP A 8 -16.29 -3.25 -6.10
CA ASP A 8 -17.70 -2.86 -6.27
C ASP A 8 -18.41 -3.63 -7.40
N GLY A 9 -17.64 -4.32 -8.25
CA GLY A 9 -18.11 -5.01 -9.46
C GLY A 9 -17.87 -4.20 -10.74
N LYS A 10 -17.31 -4.85 -11.78
CA LYS A 10 -16.91 -4.21 -13.04
C LYS A 10 -18.03 -3.45 -13.75
N ASP A 11 -19.25 -4.00 -13.73
CA ASP A 11 -20.39 -3.41 -14.46
C ASP A 11 -20.82 -2.04 -13.93
N LYS A 12 -20.56 -1.73 -12.65
CA LYS A 12 -20.91 -0.42 -12.06
C LYS A 12 -20.03 0.73 -12.55
N TRP A 13 -18.88 0.44 -13.15
CA TRP A 13 -17.85 1.43 -13.47
C TRP A 13 -17.48 1.51 -14.96
N LYS A 14 -18.17 0.76 -15.83
CA LYS A 14 -17.90 0.74 -17.28
C LYS A 14 -18.07 2.09 -17.99
N GLU A 15 -19.01 2.92 -17.53
CA GLU A 15 -19.38 4.20 -18.16
C GLU A 15 -18.99 5.41 -17.30
N LYS A 16 -18.26 5.18 -16.20
CA LYS A 16 -17.91 6.22 -15.23
C LYS A 16 -16.62 6.92 -15.63
N ASP A 17 -16.56 8.23 -15.41
CA ASP A 17 -15.36 8.99 -15.72
C ASP A 17 -14.24 8.74 -14.68
N TYR A 18 -13.03 9.17 -15.02
CA TYR A 18 -11.86 8.99 -14.17
C TYR A 18 -12.04 9.65 -12.78
N CYS A 19 -12.67 10.82 -12.72
CA CYS A 19 -12.85 11.59 -11.48
C CYS A 19 -13.78 10.85 -10.51
N GLU A 20 -14.90 10.30 -11.00
CA GLU A 20 -15.81 9.47 -10.22
C GLU A 20 -15.10 8.22 -9.68
N ILE A 21 -14.33 7.53 -10.53
CA ILE A 21 -13.58 6.34 -10.12
C ILE A 21 -12.49 6.69 -9.10
N LYS A 22 -11.80 7.82 -9.27
CA LYS A 22 -10.75 8.27 -8.36
C LYS A 22 -11.32 8.63 -7.00
N ALA A 23 -12.46 9.34 -6.96
CA ALA A 23 -13.14 9.67 -5.72
C ALA A 23 -13.53 8.41 -4.93
N ARG A 24 -14.07 7.39 -5.61
CA ARG A 24 -14.38 6.10 -4.98
C ARG A 24 -13.13 5.35 -4.52
N TYR A 25 -12.07 5.36 -5.32
CA TYR A 25 -10.79 4.78 -4.92
C TYR A 25 -10.26 5.43 -3.63
N ASP A 26 -10.36 6.75 -3.51
CA ASP A 26 -9.91 7.50 -2.32
C ASP A 26 -10.79 7.26 -1.09
N GLU A 27 -12.09 7.01 -1.30
CA GLU A 27 -12.98 6.52 -0.25
C GLU A 27 -12.56 5.13 0.24
N LEU A 28 -12.33 4.18 -0.68
CA LEU A 28 -11.91 2.82 -0.34
C LEU A 28 -10.53 2.76 0.34
N LEU A 29 -9.63 3.70 0.03
CA LEU A 29 -8.38 3.90 0.75
C LEU A 29 -8.63 4.37 2.19
N ARG A 30 -9.50 5.37 2.40
CA ARG A 30 -9.87 5.85 3.74
C ARG A 30 -10.57 4.77 4.58
N GLU A 31 -11.39 3.95 3.93
CA GLU A 31 -12.01 2.76 4.53
C GLU A 31 -11.01 1.61 4.75
N ASN A 32 -9.74 1.79 4.37
CA ASN A 32 -8.69 0.79 4.53
C ASN A 32 -8.97 -0.54 3.79
N ARG A 33 -9.85 -0.49 2.78
CA ARG A 33 -10.20 -1.61 1.89
C ARG A 33 -9.23 -1.77 0.73
N ILE A 34 -8.51 -0.70 0.42
CA ILE A 34 -7.37 -0.72 -0.48
C ILE A 34 -6.11 -0.39 0.34
N ALA A 35 -5.03 -1.11 0.08
CA ALA A 35 -3.70 -0.75 0.55
C ALA A 35 -2.72 -0.72 -0.62
N PHE A 36 -1.66 0.08 -0.50
CA PHE A 36 -0.68 0.30 -1.55
C PHE A 36 0.73 0.27 -0.96
N VAL A 37 1.63 -0.47 -1.60
CA VAL A 37 3.06 -0.47 -1.31
C VAL A 37 3.84 -0.47 -2.61
N THR A 38 5.06 0.07 -2.59
CA THR A 38 6.00 -0.01 -3.72
C THR A 38 7.19 -0.86 -3.32
N PHE A 39 7.55 -1.84 -4.14
CA PHE A 39 8.74 -2.66 -3.89
C PHE A 39 10.01 -1.96 -4.37
N HIS A 40 11.01 -1.97 -3.50
CA HIS A 40 12.37 -1.57 -3.81
C HIS A 40 13.34 -2.72 -3.46
N GLN A 41 14.59 -2.62 -3.94
CA GLN A 41 15.57 -3.72 -3.80
C GLN A 41 15.84 -4.16 -2.36
N SER A 42 15.70 -3.26 -1.38
CA SER A 42 15.85 -3.54 0.04
C SER A 42 14.53 -3.90 0.77
N TYR A 43 13.37 -3.86 0.11
CA TYR A 43 12.09 -4.21 0.73
C TYR A 43 12.08 -5.71 1.03
N GLY A 44 11.70 -6.09 2.25
CA GLY A 44 11.90 -7.43 2.77
C GLY A 44 10.66 -8.04 3.44
N TYR A 45 10.90 -9.22 4.01
CA TYR A 45 9.89 -9.95 4.77
C TYR A 45 9.41 -9.18 6.00
N GLU A 46 10.32 -8.46 6.66
CA GLU A 46 10.05 -7.77 7.92
C GLU A 46 9.06 -6.61 7.77
N GLU A 47 9.14 -5.89 6.64
CA GLU A 47 8.22 -4.82 6.30
C GLU A 47 6.87 -5.35 5.78
N PHE A 48 6.88 -6.51 5.11
CA PHE A 48 5.73 -7.03 4.39
C PHE A 48 4.85 -7.98 5.22
N ILE A 49 5.45 -8.93 5.93
CA ILE A 49 4.73 -9.97 6.68
C ILE A 49 4.83 -9.74 8.19
N GLU A 50 6.02 -9.81 8.77
CA GLU A 50 6.28 -9.48 10.18
C GLU A 50 7.78 -9.34 10.44
N GLY A 51 8.14 -8.42 11.32
CA GLY A 51 9.52 -8.14 11.70
C GLY A 51 9.65 -7.80 13.16
N ILE A 52 10.88 -7.79 13.66
CA ILE A 52 11.18 -7.37 15.04
C ILE A 52 11.57 -5.91 15.02
N LYS A 53 10.87 -5.06 15.79
CA LYS A 53 11.24 -3.66 15.95
C LYS A 53 11.63 -3.34 17.39
N PRO A 54 12.68 -2.52 17.59
CA PRO A 54 13.05 -2.07 18.92
C PRO A 54 12.01 -1.10 19.47
N GLN A 55 11.63 -1.29 20.73
CA GLN A 55 10.87 -0.34 21.54
C GLN A 55 11.69 0.05 22.76
N THR A 56 11.82 1.35 22.99
CA THR A 56 12.43 1.87 24.21
C THR A 56 11.44 1.79 25.35
N THR A 57 11.75 1.00 26.37
CA THR A 57 11.04 0.93 27.65
C THR A 57 11.89 1.55 28.75
N ASP A 58 11.31 1.73 29.95
CA ASP A 58 12.02 2.31 31.09
C ASP A 58 13.21 1.43 31.55
N ASP A 59 13.19 0.13 31.24
CA ASP A 59 14.24 -0.85 31.59
C ASP A 59 15.25 -1.10 30.46
N GLY A 60 15.15 -0.38 29.33
CA GLY A 60 16.08 -0.49 28.19
C GLY A 60 15.40 -0.62 26.82
N VAL A 61 16.06 -1.28 25.87
CA VAL A 61 15.48 -1.56 24.54
C VAL A 61 14.91 -2.97 24.53
N THR A 62 13.60 -3.07 24.35
CA THR A 62 12.90 -4.34 24.11
C THR A 62 12.67 -4.54 22.62
N TYR A 63 12.51 -5.78 22.20
CA TYR A 63 12.30 -6.15 20.81
C TYR A 63 10.91 -6.77 20.69
N GLU A 64 9.99 -6.10 20.00
CA GLU A 64 8.64 -6.58 19.79
C GLU A 64 8.45 -7.04 18.35
N VAL A 65 7.75 -8.16 18.18
CA VAL A 65 7.30 -8.60 16.85
C VAL A 65 6.15 -7.70 16.41
N GLN A 66 6.28 -7.09 15.24
CA GLN A 66 5.26 -6.26 14.61
C GLN A 66 4.83 -6.87 13.28
N ALA A 67 3.53 -6.79 13.00
CA ALA A 67 2.99 -7.19 11.72
C ALA A 67 3.47 -6.24 10.62
N GLY A 68 3.77 -6.80 9.46
CA GLY A 68 4.07 -6.07 8.23
C GLY A 68 2.79 -5.71 7.47
N ALA A 69 2.95 -4.88 6.44
CA ALA A 69 1.83 -4.25 5.71
C ALA A 69 0.79 -5.25 5.17
N PHE A 70 1.24 -6.38 4.62
CA PHE A 70 0.35 -7.39 4.04
C PHE A 70 -0.34 -8.24 5.10
N LYS A 71 0.36 -8.60 6.18
CA LYS A 71 -0.24 -9.31 7.31
C LYS A 71 -1.34 -8.47 7.96
N GLU A 72 -1.04 -7.20 8.28
CA GLU A 72 -2.03 -6.28 8.84
C GLU A 72 -3.27 -6.13 7.94
N PHE A 73 -3.05 -6.07 6.62
CA PHE A 73 -4.14 -5.99 5.66
C PHE A 73 -5.00 -7.25 5.63
N CYS A 74 -4.39 -8.43 5.66
CA CYS A 74 -5.11 -9.70 5.74
C CYS A 74 -5.89 -9.82 7.05
N ASP A 75 -5.29 -9.45 8.18
CA ASP A 75 -5.94 -9.46 9.50
C ASP A 75 -7.18 -8.57 9.51
N ARG A 76 -7.11 -7.40 8.84
CA ARG A 76 -8.25 -6.50 8.65
C ARG A 76 -9.33 -7.10 7.74
N ALA A 77 -8.95 -7.71 6.63
CA ALA A 77 -9.90 -8.25 5.65
C ALA A 77 -10.74 -9.43 6.21
N ARG A 78 -10.27 -10.10 7.26
CA ARG A 78 -11.03 -11.14 7.98
C ARG A 78 -12.22 -10.60 8.76
N VAL A 79 -12.15 -9.34 9.18
CA VAL A 79 -13.21 -8.73 9.97
C VAL A 79 -14.37 -8.39 9.01
N PRO A 80 -15.58 -8.92 9.22
CA PRO A 80 -16.76 -8.42 8.52
C PRO A 80 -16.80 -6.91 8.77
N ILE A 81 -17.10 -6.09 7.76
CA ILE A 81 -17.50 -4.70 8.03
C ILE A 81 -18.84 -4.85 8.76
N ILE A 82 -18.77 -5.00 10.07
CA ILE A 82 -19.93 -4.84 10.94
C ILE A 82 -20.33 -3.41 10.70
N ASP A 83 -21.56 -3.22 10.25
CA ASP A 83 -22.19 -1.92 10.24
C ASP A 83 -22.05 -1.36 11.66
N ASN A 84 -21.04 -0.51 11.84
CA ASN A 84 -20.61 0.02 13.13
C ASN A 84 -21.62 1.01 13.70
N GLY A 85 -22.78 1.16 13.03
CA GLY A 85 -23.86 2.06 13.39
C GLY A 85 -24.37 1.95 14.83
N ASN A 86 -23.98 0.94 15.61
CA ASN A 86 -24.31 0.89 17.05
C ASN A 86 -23.18 0.51 18.03
N LEU A 87 -22.04 -0.05 17.62
CA LEU A 87 -21.00 -0.54 18.54
C LEU A 87 -19.84 0.44 18.80
N GLY A 88 -19.72 1.50 18.00
CA GLY A 88 -18.77 2.60 18.26
C GLY A 88 -17.30 2.18 18.35
N ILE A 89 -16.94 1.06 17.69
CA ILE A 89 -15.56 0.55 17.63
C ILE A 89 -14.86 1.24 16.45
N ASN A 90 -13.60 1.63 16.62
CA ASN A 90 -12.80 2.16 15.51
C ASN A 90 -12.58 1.09 14.42
N THR A 91 -12.30 1.51 13.19
CA THR A 91 -11.96 0.60 12.08
C THR A 91 -10.70 -0.25 12.36
N THR A 92 -9.79 0.26 13.21
CA THR A 92 -8.57 -0.44 13.66
C THR A 92 -8.36 -0.17 15.16
N PRO A 93 -9.14 -0.79 16.05
CA PRO A 93 -9.08 -0.50 17.47
C PRO A 93 -7.81 -1.11 18.08
N THR A 94 -7.17 -0.38 19.00
CA THR A 94 -6.16 -1.00 19.85
C THR A 94 -6.86 -1.86 20.89
N ILE A 95 -6.36 -3.09 21.10
CA ILE A 95 -6.88 -4.00 22.11
C ILE A 95 -6.00 -3.87 23.36
N TRP A 96 -6.62 -3.47 24.46
CA TRP A 96 -5.96 -3.21 25.73
C TRP A 96 -6.34 -4.28 26.74
N LYS A 97 -5.40 -4.68 27.58
CA LYS A 97 -5.70 -5.36 28.84
C LYS A 97 -5.81 -4.31 29.95
N VAL A 98 -6.78 -4.47 30.86
CA VAL A 98 -6.87 -3.71 32.11
C VAL A 98 -7.05 -4.64 33.31
N SER A 99 -6.33 -4.38 34.40
CA SER A 99 -6.62 -4.95 35.72
C SER A 99 -7.46 -3.96 36.53
N LEU A 100 -8.71 -4.33 36.86
CA LEU A 100 -9.57 -3.54 37.74
C LEU A 100 -9.25 -3.91 39.19
N GLU A 101 -8.35 -3.15 39.82
CA GLU A 101 -7.73 -3.39 41.13
C GLU A 101 -6.83 -4.65 41.21
N GLY A 102 -7.30 -5.81 40.74
CA GLY A 102 -6.56 -7.07 40.79
C GLY A 102 -7.34 -8.24 40.21
N THR A 103 -6.79 -9.45 40.30
CA THR A 103 -7.48 -10.69 39.87
C THR A 103 -8.64 -11.04 40.80
N TYR A 104 -9.55 -11.88 40.31
CA TYR A 104 -10.76 -12.32 41.00
C TYR A 104 -11.76 -11.20 41.33
N ASP A 105 -12.86 -11.58 41.96
CA ASP A 105 -13.93 -10.65 42.35
C ASP A 105 -13.44 -9.68 43.42
N ASN A 106 -13.62 -8.38 43.16
CA ASN A 106 -13.32 -7.31 44.11
C ASN A 106 -14.36 -6.16 43.99
N PRO A 107 -14.46 -5.26 44.98
CA PRO A 107 -15.45 -4.18 44.97
C PRO A 107 -15.30 -3.22 43.78
N THR A 108 -14.06 -2.81 43.45
CA THR A 108 -13.77 -1.87 42.36
C THR A 108 -14.23 -2.43 41.02
N ARG A 109 -13.90 -3.68 40.72
CA ARG A 109 -14.33 -4.40 39.53
C ARG A 109 -15.86 -4.43 39.42
N LYS A 110 -16.56 -4.86 40.48
CA LYS A 110 -18.03 -4.91 40.45
C LYS A 110 -18.65 -3.55 40.14
N GLU A 111 -18.10 -2.50 40.72
CA GLU A 111 -18.52 -1.11 40.51
C GLU A 111 -18.25 -0.65 39.06
N CYS A 112 -17.04 -0.84 38.53
CA CYS A 112 -16.69 -0.57 37.13
C CYS A 112 -17.60 -1.28 36.12
N LEU A 113 -17.87 -2.58 36.33
CA LEU A 113 -18.75 -3.34 35.46
C LEU A 113 -20.21 -2.88 35.56
N GLN A 114 -20.67 -2.36 36.70
CA GLN A 114 -22.03 -1.84 36.88
C GLN A 114 -22.21 -0.45 36.27
N ASN A 115 -21.20 0.41 36.41
CA ASN A 115 -21.28 1.83 36.06
C ASN A 115 -20.64 2.18 34.71
N ASN A 116 -20.31 1.19 33.87
CA ASN A 116 -19.81 1.40 32.51
C ASN A 116 -18.54 2.28 32.44
N HIS A 117 -17.57 1.98 33.30
CA HIS A 117 -16.26 2.62 33.25
C HIS A 117 -15.15 1.64 33.65
N ILE A 118 -13.90 2.05 33.45
CA ILE A 118 -12.70 1.38 33.95
C ILE A 118 -11.91 2.35 34.82
N ARG A 119 -11.28 1.83 35.87
CA ARG A 119 -10.49 2.65 36.81
C ARG A 119 -9.10 2.07 37.05
N VAL A 120 -8.11 2.96 37.13
CA VAL A 120 -6.71 2.61 37.44
C VAL A 120 -6.13 3.52 38.52
N GLY A 121 -5.06 3.05 39.16
CA GLY A 121 -4.46 3.66 40.36
C GLY A 121 -3.38 4.66 40.02
N PHE A 122 -2.32 4.67 40.83
CA PHE A 122 -1.20 5.64 40.82
C PHE A 122 -1.62 7.03 41.31
N ASP A 123 -2.59 7.08 42.23
CA ASP A 123 -3.26 8.32 42.66
C ASP A 123 -2.29 9.30 43.36
N SER A 124 -1.16 8.80 43.86
CA SER A 124 -0.07 9.57 44.50
C SER A 124 0.54 10.63 43.58
N TYR A 125 0.57 10.39 42.26
CA TYR A 125 1.05 11.36 41.27
C TYR A 125 0.04 12.49 41.00
N GLY A 126 -1.16 12.41 41.57
CA GLY A 126 -2.22 13.39 41.37
C GLY A 126 -2.87 13.32 39.98
N LYS A 127 -3.77 14.27 39.74
CA LYS A 127 -4.57 14.36 38.50
C LYS A 127 -3.71 14.57 37.25
N ASP A 128 -2.72 15.45 37.37
CA ASP A 128 -1.92 15.93 36.24
C ASP A 128 -0.57 15.21 36.20
N VAL A 129 -0.41 14.34 35.21
CA VAL A 129 0.85 13.65 34.93
C VAL A 129 1.53 14.35 33.76
N THR A 130 2.73 14.84 33.98
CA THR A 130 3.49 15.64 32.99
C THR A 130 4.80 14.95 32.60
N SER A 131 5.53 15.52 31.66
CA SER A 131 6.88 15.04 31.30
C SER A 131 7.85 15.03 32.48
N ASP A 132 7.61 15.88 33.48
CA ASP A 132 8.51 16.10 34.62
C ASP A 132 8.11 15.25 35.83
N THR A 133 7.07 14.41 35.71
CA THR A 133 6.64 13.51 36.78
C THR A 133 7.70 12.46 37.06
N ASP A 134 8.15 12.36 38.31
CA ASP A 134 9.13 11.37 38.76
C ASP A 134 8.45 10.03 39.03
N PHE A 135 8.66 9.06 38.15
CA PHE A 135 8.11 7.71 38.26
C PHE A 135 9.04 6.73 38.99
N SER A 136 10.18 7.17 39.52
CA SER A 136 11.16 6.28 40.16
C SER A 136 10.64 5.65 41.46
N VAL A 137 9.63 6.26 42.09
CA VAL A 137 9.13 5.86 43.41
C VAL A 137 8.05 4.77 43.33
N GLU A 138 6.99 4.96 42.55
CA GLU A 138 5.87 4.01 42.43
C GLU A 138 5.82 3.31 41.07
N GLY A 139 6.70 3.67 40.13
CA GLY A 139 6.67 3.18 38.76
C GLY A 139 5.42 3.64 38.01
N GLY A 140 4.92 2.83 37.08
CA GLY A 140 3.63 3.06 36.42
C GLY A 140 3.64 3.99 35.22
N LYS A 141 4.79 4.52 34.79
CA LYS A 141 4.91 5.40 33.61
C LYS A 141 4.25 4.80 32.36
N ASN A 142 4.56 3.56 32.01
CA ASN A 142 3.96 2.90 30.84
C ASN A 142 2.44 2.68 30.99
N VAL A 143 1.97 2.38 32.20
CA VAL A 143 0.55 2.22 32.49
C VAL A 143 -0.20 3.54 32.32
N LEU A 144 0.36 4.63 32.85
CA LEU A 144 -0.23 5.96 32.76
C LEU A 144 -0.15 6.52 31.35
N ASN A 145 0.95 6.32 30.63
CA ASN A 145 1.06 6.67 29.22
C ASN A 145 0.02 5.92 28.38
N ALA A 146 -0.14 4.61 28.61
CA ALA A 146 -1.15 3.80 27.93
C ALA A 146 -2.57 4.27 28.25
N PHE A 147 -2.91 4.47 29.53
CA PHE A 147 -4.26 4.82 29.96
C PHE A 147 -4.63 6.28 29.63
N ILE A 148 -3.74 7.24 29.85
CA ILE A 148 -4.01 8.67 29.64
C ILE A 148 -3.84 9.04 28.17
N GLY A 149 -2.69 8.72 27.56
CA GLY A 149 -2.36 9.14 26.20
C GLY A 149 -2.59 8.09 25.11
N GLY A 150 -2.52 6.80 25.45
CA GLY A 150 -2.57 5.70 24.50
C GLY A 150 -3.98 5.32 24.07
N MET A 151 -4.88 5.11 25.04
CA MET A 151 -6.27 4.71 24.81
C MET A 151 -7.07 5.80 24.12
N ARG A 152 -7.81 5.43 23.07
CA ARG A 152 -8.68 6.33 22.31
C ARG A 152 -10.13 5.85 22.32
N ILE A 153 -11.08 6.78 22.17
CA ILE A 153 -12.49 6.43 21.93
C ILE A 153 -12.55 5.47 20.74
N GLY A 154 -13.28 4.37 20.89
CA GLY A 154 -13.40 3.29 19.91
C GLY A 154 -12.37 2.16 20.03
N ASP A 155 -11.38 2.26 20.92
CA ASP A 155 -10.52 1.15 21.29
C ASP A 155 -11.26 0.09 22.13
N ILE A 156 -10.67 -1.10 22.24
CA ILE A 156 -11.23 -2.24 22.97
C ILE A 156 -10.43 -2.46 24.24
N VAL A 157 -11.12 -2.76 25.34
CA VAL A 157 -10.50 -3.11 26.62
C VAL A 157 -11.00 -4.47 27.13
N LEU A 158 -10.07 -5.33 27.51
CA LEU A 158 -10.30 -6.64 28.11
C LEU A 158 -10.01 -6.54 29.61
N SER A 159 -11.02 -6.82 30.43
CA SER A 159 -10.88 -6.85 31.88
C SER A 159 -10.28 -8.19 32.32
N CYS A 160 -9.08 -8.15 32.89
CA CYS A 160 -8.33 -9.31 33.39
C CYS A 160 -8.96 -9.84 34.68
N TYR A 161 -9.43 -11.09 34.68
CA TYR A 161 -9.98 -11.77 35.86
C TYR A 161 -8.97 -12.72 36.50
N THR A 162 -8.20 -13.47 35.69
CA THR A 162 -7.00 -14.19 36.09
C THR A 162 -5.88 -13.93 35.07
N ASN A 163 -4.73 -14.57 35.22
CA ASN A 163 -3.67 -14.50 34.21
C ASN A 163 -4.04 -15.17 32.87
N THR A 164 -5.15 -15.91 32.77
CA THR A 164 -5.62 -16.50 31.49
C THR A 164 -7.04 -16.12 31.13
N THR A 165 -7.81 -15.60 32.10
CA THR A 165 -9.26 -15.43 31.97
C THR A 165 -9.62 -13.95 32.01
N ILE A 166 -10.50 -13.52 31.11
CA ILE A 166 -11.18 -12.23 31.17
C ILE A 166 -12.57 -12.39 31.78
N ASP A 167 -13.14 -11.32 32.34
CA ASP A 167 -14.55 -11.28 32.77
C ASP A 167 -15.42 -10.24 32.03
N ALA A 168 -14.81 -9.36 31.25
CA ALA A 168 -15.55 -8.40 30.42
C ALA A 168 -14.72 -7.88 29.23
N ILE A 169 -15.41 -7.43 28.20
CA ILE A 169 -14.86 -6.71 27.04
C ILE A 169 -15.68 -5.44 26.87
N GLY A 170 -15.00 -4.30 26.78
CA GLY A 170 -15.62 -2.99 26.61
C GLY A 170 -15.03 -2.22 25.44
N VAL A 171 -15.81 -1.27 24.92
CA VAL A 171 -15.36 -0.27 23.94
C VAL A 171 -15.17 1.05 24.67
N ILE A 172 -14.04 1.72 24.50
CA ILE A 172 -13.78 3.02 25.10
C ILE A 172 -14.74 4.06 24.48
N THR A 173 -15.46 4.78 25.33
CA THR A 173 -16.48 5.77 24.92
C THR A 173 -16.18 7.19 25.39
N GLY A 174 -15.17 7.37 26.24
CA GLY A 174 -14.79 8.70 26.74
C GLY A 174 -13.28 8.84 26.95
N ASP A 175 -12.87 10.10 27.06
CA ASP A 175 -11.51 10.47 27.39
C ASP A 175 -11.18 10.19 28.86
N TYR A 176 -9.92 10.37 29.23
CA TYR A 176 -9.45 10.23 30.60
C TYR A 176 -10.07 11.30 31.50
N GLU A 177 -10.59 10.87 32.65
CA GLU A 177 -11.17 11.72 33.68
C GLU A 177 -10.55 11.41 35.05
N TRP A 178 -10.49 12.43 35.92
CA TRP A 178 -10.09 12.29 37.32
C TRP A 178 -11.30 12.51 38.21
N HIS A 179 -11.55 11.55 39.09
CA HIS A 179 -12.74 11.50 39.94
C HIS A 179 -12.36 11.46 41.42
N ASP A 180 -12.54 12.59 42.10
CA ASP A 180 -12.17 12.75 43.50
C ASP A 180 -13.12 12.03 44.46
N GLU A 181 -14.33 11.69 44.01
CA GLU A 181 -15.33 10.94 44.77
C GLU A 181 -14.91 9.51 45.12
N PHE A 182 -13.91 8.96 44.44
CA PHE A 182 -13.34 7.65 44.76
C PHE A 182 -12.18 7.79 45.75
N ASP A 183 -12.14 6.92 46.77
CA ASP A 183 -11.05 6.87 47.74
C ASP A 183 -9.71 6.43 47.11
N LYS A 184 -9.78 5.54 46.11
CA LYS A 184 -8.64 4.97 45.37
C LYS A 184 -9.05 4.63 43.93
N PHE A 185 -8.07 4.52 43.04
CA PHE A 185 -8.25 4.31 41.61
C PHE A 185 -9.08 5.46 41.01
N LYS A 186 -8.58 6.69 41.13
CA LYS A 186 -9.30 7.92 40.77
C LYS A 186 -9.26 8.24 39.27
N ARG A 187 -8.46 7.50 38.49
CA ARG A 187 -8.35 7.67 37.03
C ARG A 187 -9.38 6.82 36.32
N VAL A 188 -10.28 7.46 35.60
CA VAL A 188 -11.48 6.82 35.02
C VAL A 188 -11.51 7.01 33.51
N ARG A 189 -12.06 6.01 32.82
CA ARG A 189 -12.51 6.13 31.43
C ARG A 189 -13.87 5.47 31.26
N ASN A 190 -14.78 6.15 30.57
CA ASN A 190 -16.09 5.58 30.25
C ASN A 190 -15.96 4.50 29.18
N VAL A 191 -16.61 3.35 29.41
CA VAL A 191 -16.61 2.21 28.49
C VAL A 191 -18.01 1.65 28.31
N ARG A 192 -18.32 1.23 27.09
CA ARG A 192 -19.51 0.41 26.85
C ARG A 192 -19.13 -1.06 26.85
N TRP A 193 -19.59 -1.80 27.85
CA TRP A 193 -19.37 -3.24 27.92
C TRP A 193 -20.15 -3.96 26.81
N ILE A 194 -19.44 -4.64 25.92
CA ILE A 194 -20.00 -5.44 24.82
C ILE A 194 -20.02 -6.94 25.14
N PHE A 195 -19.29 -7.36 26.19
CA PHE A 195 -19.35 -8.70 26.74
C PHE A 195 -19.08 -8.66 28.25
N LYS A 196 -19.83 -9.48 29.01
CA LYS A 196 -19.62 -9.73 30.44
C LYS A 196 -19.75 -11.24 30.66
N GLY A 197 -18.71 -11.87 31.18
CA GLY A 197 -18.64 -13.31 31.38
C GLY A 197 -17.19 -13.79 31.47
N LYS A 198 -16.96 -14.92 32.17
CA LYS A 198 -15.62 -15.46 32.35
C LYS A 198 -15.21 -16.29 31.13
N LYS A 199 -14.11 -15.95 30.48
CA LYS A 199 -13.59 -16.67 29.30
C LYS A 199 -12.08 -16.80 29.36
N ASP A 200 -11.57 -18.02 29.22
CA ASP A 200 -10.14 -18.24 28.99
C ASP A 200 -9.78 -17.80 27.57
N ILE A 201 -8.73 -17.00 27.45
CA ILE A 201 -8.28 -16.39 26.21
C ILE A 201 -6.88 -16.85 25.79
N THR A 202 -6.29 -17.84 26.45
CA THR A 202 -4.90 -18.25 26.22
C THR A 202 -4.67 -18.59 24.75
N ASP A 203 -5.57 -19.38 24.15
CA ASP A 203 -5.46 -19.82 22.76
C ASP A 203 -5.50 -18.66 21.76
N ILE A 204 -6.35 -17.65 22.02
CA ILE A 204 -6.53 -16.49 21.14
C ILE A 204 -5.55 -15.34 21.47
N ASN A 205 -4.82 -15.43 22.57
CA ASN A 205 -3.77 -14.49 22.97
C ASN A 205 -2.39 -15.03 22.59
N GLY A 206 -2.29 -15.75 21.46
CA GLY A 206 -1.05 -16.34 20.97
C GLY A 206 -0.42 -17.38 21.91
N GLY A 207 -1.21 -18.05 22.75
CA GLY A 207 -0.74 -18.98 23.78
C GLY A 207 -0.13 -18.32 25.01
N LYS A 208 -0.20 -16.98 25.14
CA LYS A 208 0.41 -16.20 26.23
C LYS A 208 -0.59 -15.92 27.34
N THR A 209 -0.08 -15.81 28.56
CA THR A 209 -0.83 -15.36 29.74
C THR A 209 -0.65 -13.86 29.95
N PHE A 210 -1.58 -13.22 30.69
CA PHE A 210 -1.44 -11.83 31.06
C PHE A 210 -0.29 -11.60 32.04
N THR A 211 0.43 -10.49 31.85
CA THR A 211 1.46 -10.01 32.76
C THR A 211 0.84 -9.19 33.90
N LEU A 212 1.66 -8.94 34.93
CA LEU A 212 1.24 -8.21 36.14
C LEU A 212 0.92 -6.73 35.88
N SER A 213 1.39 -6.15 34.77
CA SER A 213 1.14 -4.73 34.45
C SER A 213 -0.36 -4.44 34.33
N THR A 214 -0.81 -3.35 34.98
CA THR A 214 -2.23 -2.98 35.06
C THR A 214 -2.84 -2.71 33.69
N VAL A 215 -2.14 -1.97 32.83
CA VAL A 215 -2.60 -1.61 31.48
C VAL A 215 -1.47 -1.83 30.49
N TYR A 216 -1.76 -2.53 29.39
CA TYR A 216 -0.88 -2.63 28.24
C TYR A 216 -1.64 -3.15 27.01
N ARG A 217 -1.04 -2.98 25.83
CA ARG A 217 -1.60 -3.42 24.55
C ARG A 217 -1.42 -4.93 24.38
N LEU A 218 -2.46 -5.61 23.90
CA LEU A 218 -2.40 -7.01 23.47
C LEU A 218 -2.08 -7.05 21.97
N ASN A 219 -0.82 -7.32 21.65
CA ASN A 219 -0.33 -7.34 20.27
C ASN A 219 -0.67 -8.63 19.52
N ASP A 220 -0.86 -9.73 20.25
CA ASP A 220 -1.12 -11.07 19.68
C ASP A 220 -2.61 -11.39 19.50
N MET A 221 -3.50 -10.42 19.76
CA MET A 221 -4.95 -10.58 19.64
C MET A 221 -5.49 -9.67 18.54
N SER A 222 -6.38 -10.19 17.70
CA SER A 222 -7.05 -9.42 16.65
C SER A 222 -8.46 -9.01 17.06
N LEU A 223 -9.04 -8.02 16.35
CA LEU A 223 -10.44 -7.64 16.51
C LEU A 223 -11.38 -8.84 16.27
N SER A 224 -11.05 -9.70 15.30
CA SER A 224 -11.81 -10.93 15.01
C SER A 224 -11.87 -11.85 16.22
N ASP A 225 -10.76 -12.04 16.93
CA ASP A 225 -10.70 -12.89 18.12
C ASP A 225 -11.63 -12.37 19.21
N VAL A 226 -11.62 -11.05 19.43
CA VAL A 226 -12.52 -10.38 20.38
C VAL A 226 -13.97 -10.57 19.97
N LEU A 227 -14.30 -10.33 18.70
CA LEU A 227 -15.66 -10.45 18.19
C LEU A 227 -16.17 -11.89 18.27
N ASN A 228 -15.32 -12.89 18.07
CA ASN A 228 -15.69 -14.30 18.25
C ASN A 228 -16.11 -14.61 19.69
N ILE A 229 -15.45 -14.01 20.68
CA ILE A 229 -15.85 -14.14 22.09
C ILE A 229 -17.22 -13.50 22.32
N VAL A 230 -17.41 -12.28 21.81
CA VAL A 230 -18.66 -11.52 21.96
C VAL A 230 -19.82 -12.26 21.31
N ASN A 231 -19.62 -12.81 20.11
CA ASN A 231 -20.63 -13.50 19.33
C ASN A 231 -21.00 -14.89 19.90
N GLY A 232 -20.09 -15.54 20.63
CA GLY A 232 -20.30 -16.88 21.18
C GLY A 232 -21.21 -16.96 22.42
N ASN A 233 -21.64 -15.82 23.00
CA ASN A 233 -22.34 -15.77 24.30
C ASN A 233 -23.78 -15.19 24.26
N ASP A 234 -24.39 -15.14 23.06
CA ASP A 234 -25.84 -15.07 22.80
C ASP A 234 -26.55 -13.69 22.61
N ASN A 235 -27.49 -13.72 21.65
CA ASN A 235 -28.67 -12.88 21.33
C ASN A 235 -28.66 -11.34 21.13
N LEU A 236 -27.57 -10.58 21.29
CA LEU A 236 -27.63 -9.11 21.06
C LEU A 236 -27.31 -8.63 19.62
N VAL A 237 -26.88 -9.53 18.72
CA VAL A 237 -26.53 -9.18 17.31
C VAL A 237 -27.55 -9.72 16.29
N LYS A 238 -28.61 -10.44 16.72
CA LYS A 238 -29.63 -10.92 15.78
C LYS A 238 -30.36 -9.79 15.04
N ASN A 239 -30.38 -8.56 15.56
CA ASN A 239 -31.01 -7.43 14.87
C ASN A 239 -30.08 -6.66 13.91
N ALA A 240 -28.78 -6.97 13.86
CA ALA A 240 -27.87 -6.46 12.83
C ALA A 240 -27.60 -7.51 11.73
N ALA A 241 -27.76 -8.80 12.05
CA ALA A 241 -27.60 -9.90 11.09
C ALA A 241 -28.87 -10.20 10.26
N THR A 242 -30.02 -9.57 10.54
CA THR A 242 -31.28 -9.85 9.81
C THR A 242 -31.50 -8.97 8.57
N THR A 243 -30.55 -8.10 8.22
CA THR A 243 -30.60 -7.37 6.94
C THR A 243 -29.30 -7.54 6.16
N SER A 244 -28.92 -8.79 5.86
CA SER A 244 -28.15 -9.15 4.67
C SER A 244 -28.05 -10.68 4.56
N ASN A 245 -29.07 -11.31 3.98
CA ASN A 245 -28.93 -12.63 3.33
C ASN A 245 -28.11 -12.52 2.03
N ASN A 246 -27.03 -11.72 2.03
CA ASN A 246 -26.10 -11.61 0.92
C ASN A 246 -24.73 -12.07 1.42
N THR A 247 -24.46 -13.35 1.18
CA THR A 247 -23.24 -14.09 1.52
C THR A 247 -22.02 -13.64 0.68
N GLU A 248 -21.88 -12.35 0.38
CA GLU A 248 -20.67 -11.81 -0.25
C GLU A 248 -19.82 -11.14 0.83
N LYS A 249 -18.69 -11.78 1.18
CA LYS A 249 -17.64 -11.13 1.96
C LYS A 249 -17.18 -9.87 1.21
N ASN A 250 -17.08 -8.75 1.93
CA ASN A 250 -16.53 -7.52 1.36
C ASN A 250 -15.14 -7.77 0.80
N LYS A 251 -14.90 -7.36 -0.45
CA LYS A 251 -13.61 -7.54 -1.13
C LYS A 251 -12.63 -6.44 -0.70
N TYR A 252 -11.36 -6.82 -0.65
CA TYR A 252 -10.22 -5.99 -0.28
C TYR A 252 -9.16 -6.10 -1.37
N VAL A 253 -8.45 -5.01 -1.68
CA VAL A 253 -7.40 -5.02 -2.72
C VAL A 253 -6.07 -4.51 -2.15
N PHE A 254 -5.04 -5.32 -2.25
CA PHE A 254 -3.66 -4.96 -1.91
C PHE A 254 -2.86 -4.72 -3.20
N ILE A 255 -2.39 -3.49 -3.39
CA ILE A 255 -1.64 -3.08 -4.59
C ILE A 255 -0.15 -3.11 -4.27
N ILE A 256 0.61 -3.81 -5.10
CA ILE A 256 2.07 -3.89 -5.06
C ILE A 256 2.61 -3.24 -6.33
N ASP A 257 3.11 -2.03 -6.19
CA ASP A 257 3.71 -1.29 -7.28
C ASP A 257 5.16 -1.74 -7.51
N GLU A 258 5.59 -1.77 -8.77
CA GLU A 258 6.94 -2.19 -9.17
C GLU A 258 7.32 -3.57 -8.59
N ILE A 259 6.39 -4.53 -8.70
CA ILE A 259 6.52 -5.84 -8.02
C ILE A 259 7.80 -6.58 -8.38
N ASN A 260 8.32 -6.38 -9.60
CA ASN A 260 9.58 -6.98 -10.04
C ASN A 260 10.81 -6.40 -9.33
N ARG A 261 10.82 -5.14 -8.87
CA ARG A 261 12.00 -4.49 -8.25
C ARG A 261 12.41 -5.11 -6.91
N GLY A 262 11.50 -5.80 -6.24
CA GLY A 262 11.77 -6.52 -5.00
C GLY A 262 12.20 -7.96 -5.25
N ASN A 263 12.99 -8.55 -4.34
CA ASN A 263 13.17 -10.00 -4.32
C ASN A 263 11.92 -10.65 -3.73
N ILE A 264 10.95 -10.93 -4.59
CA ILE A 264 9.62 -11.39 -4.17
C ILE A 264 9.70 -12.69 -3.35
N SER A 265 10.59 -13.62 -3.69
CA SER A 265 10.81 -14.85 -2.92
C SER A 265 11.29 -14.56 -1.50
N LYS A 266 12.13 -13.54 -1.30
CA LYS A 266 12.56 -13.08 0.03
C LYS A 266 11.44 -12.33 0.76
N ILE A 267 10.65 -11.52 0.05
CA ILE A 267 9.57 -10.71 0.64
C ILE A 267 8.42 -11.59 1.15
N PHE A 268 7.93 -12.52 0.33
CA PHE A 268 6.87 -13.45 0.74
C PHE A 268 7.40 -14.63 1.57
N GLY A 269 8.69 -14.96 1.44
CA GLY A 269 9.28 -16.14 2.08
C GLY A 269 8.57 -17.42 1.67
N GLU A 270 8.37 -18.32 2.62
CA GLU A 270 7.67 -19.59 2.42
C GLU A 270 6.15 -19.42 2.23
N LEU A 271 5.61 -18.22 2.51
CA LEU A 271 4.18 -17.92 2.49
C LEU A 271 3.66 -17.58 1.09
N ILE A 272 4.54 -17.56 0.09
CA ILE A 272 4.18 -17.37 -1.32
C ILE A 272 3.15 -18.39 -1.82
N THR A 273 3.06 -19.57 -1.21
CA THR A 273 2.04 -20.57 -1.57
C THR A 273 0.64 -20.16 -1.10
N LEU A 274 0.54 -19.33 -0.06
CA LEU A 274 -0.74 -18.95 0.55
C LEU A 274 -1.55 -17.95 -0.30
N ILE A 275 -0.92 -17.29 -1.27
CA ILE A 275 -1.61 -16.37 -2.17
C ILE A 275 -2.40 -17.09 -3.28
N GLU A 276 -2.21 -18.39 -3.47
CA GLU A 276 -2.97 -19.20 -4.44
C GLU A 276 -4.44 -19.32 -4.04
N GLU A 277 -5.36 -19.18 -5.00
CA GLU A 277 -6.81 -19.13 -4.73
C GLU A 277 -7.32 -20.36 -3.95
N ASN A 278 -6.83 -21.56 -4.27
CA ASN A 278 -7.23 -22.81 -3.59
C ASN A 278 -6.63 -22.98 -2.19
N LYS A 279 -5.61 -22.19 -1.82
CA LYS A 279 -4.91 -22.27 -0.53
C LYS A 279 -5.40 -21.23 0.49
N ARG A 280 -6.21 -20.27 0.04
CA ARG A 280 -6.80 -19.21 0.87
C ARG A 280 -7.88 -19.74 1.82
N GLU A 281 -8.17 -18.96 2.85
CA GLU A 281 -9.21 -19.27 3.83
C GLU A 281 -10.57 -19.44 3.16
N GLY A 282 -11.32 -20.47 3.53
CA GLY A 282 -12.62 -20.79 2.91
C GLY A 282 -12.52 -21.61 1.62
N ALA A 283 -11.33 -21.77 1.03
CA ALA A 283 -11.13 -22.67 -0.10
C ALA A 283 -11.06 -24.15 0.34
N LYS A 284 -11.29 -25.06 -0.61
CA LYS A 284 -11.29 -26.51 -0.37
C LYS A 284 -9.94 -27.04 0.14
N GLU A 285 -8.84 -26.44 -0.30
CA GLU A 285 -7.48 -26.81 0.10
C GLU A 285 -6.82 -25.72 0.96
N ALA A 286 -7.64 -24.99 1.74
CA ALA A 286 -7.18 -23.93 2.62
C ALA A 286 -6.02 -24.41 3.50
N THR A 287 -4.96 -23.61 3.57
CA THR A 287 -3.78 -23.93 4.36
C THR A 287 -3.26 -22.69 5.08
N SER A 288 -2.47 -22.90 6.13
CA SER A 288 -1.81 -21.85 6.89
C SER A 288 -0.33 -22.15 7.05
N GLY A 289 0.51 -21.12 7.05
CA GLY A 289 1.95 -21.20 7.35
C GLY A 289 2.24 -20.68 8.76
N LYS A 290 3.20 -21.29 9.45
CA LYS A 290 3.66 -20.81 10.77
C LYS A 290 4.67 -19.69 10.57
N LEU A 291 4.40 -18.52 11.12
CA LEU A 291 5.25 -17.35 11.01
C LEU A 291 6.56 -17.51 11.84
N PRO A 292 7.71 -17.05 11.33
CA PRO A 292 9.01 -17.32 11.93
C PRO A 292 9.30 -16.52 13.19
N TYR A 293 8.77 -15.30 13.36
CA TYR A 293 9.02 -14.46 14.54
C TYR A 293 7.92 -14.67 15.58
N SER A 294 6.64 -14.46 15.23
CA SER A 294 5.54 -14.60 16.19
C SER A 294 5.21 -16.04 16.57
N LYS A 295 5.64 -17.02 15.75
CA LYS A 295 5.28 -18.45 15.86
C LYS A 295 3.77 -18.72 15.77
N THR A 296 2.99 -17.75 15.30
CA THR A 296 1.55 -17.88 15.06
C THR A 296 1.28 -18.43 13.66
N ASN A 297 0.09 -19.00 13.44
CA ASN A 297 -0.32 -19.42 12.10
C ASN A 297 -0.88 -18.22 11.32
N PHE A 298 -0.55 -18.16 10.04
CA PHE A 298 -1.03 -17.15 9.11
C PHE A 298 -1.58 -17.79 7.83
N SER A 299 -2.67 -17.24 7.33
CA SER A 299 -3.31 -17.60 6.07
C SER A 299 -3.74 -16.34 5.33
N VAL A 300 -4.13 -16.46 4.07
CA VAL A 300 -4.63 -15.33 3.28
C VAL A 300 -6.14 -15.47 3.11
N PRO A 301 -6.95 -14.44 3.44
CA PRO A 301 -8.40 -14.50 3.23
C PRO A 301 -8.79 -14.60 1.75
N ASP A 302 -9.87 -15.32 1.44
CA ASP A 302 -10.45 -15.44 0.09
C ASP A 302 -10.93 -14.11 -0.50
N ASN A 303 -11.27 -13.13 0.34
CA ASN A 303 -11.74 -11.80 -0.06
C ASN A 303 -10.61 -10.77 -0.27
N VAL A 304 -9.33 -11.16 -0.15
CA VAL A 304 -8.16 -10.31 -0.45
C VAL A 304 -7.69 -10.53 -1.89
N TYR A 305 -7.63 -9.48 -2.69
CA TYR A 305 -7.11 -9.50 -4.05
C TYR A 305 -5.77 -8.78 -4.09
N ILE A 306 -4.80 -9.31 -4.85
CA ILE A 306 -3.48 -8.71 -4.99
C ILE A 306 -3.35 -8.21 -6.43
N ILE A 307 -3.00 -6.93 -6.61
CA ILE A 307 -2.69 -6.35 -7.92
C ILE A 307 -1.21 -5.96 -7.91
N GLY A 308 -0.42 -6.57 -8.80
CA GLY A 308 0.95 -6.15 -9.06
C GLY A 308 1.01 -5.23 -10.27
N THR A 309 1.75 -4.12 -10.21
CA THR A 309 2.19 -3.39 -11.40
C THR A 309 3.63 -3.77 -11.71
N MET A 310 3.99 -3.72 -12.99
CA MET A 310 5.31 -4.10 -13.44
C MET A 310 5.72 -3.24 -14.62
N ASN A 311 6.90 -2.63 -14.53
CA ASN A 311 7.58 -2.07 -15.68
C ASN A 311 8.39 -3.20 -16.36
N THR A 312 8.06 -3.52 -17.60
CA THR A 312 8.69 -4.59 -18.38
C THR A 312 9.93 -4.14 -19.16
N ALA A 313 10.11 -2.83 -19.36
CA ALA A 313 11.30 -2.28 -20.02
C ALA A 313 12.55 -2.34 -19.13
N ASP A 314 12.37 -2.34 -17.80
CA ASP A 314 13.48 -2.27 -16.86
C ASP A 314 14.22 -3.62 -16.74
N ARG A 315 15.31 -3.72 -17.51
CA ARG A 315 16.20 -4.90 -17.56
C ARG A 315 17.12 -5.03 -16.34
N SER A 316 17.14 -4.04 -15.43
CA SER A 316 18.00 -4.06 -14.22
C SER A 316 17.44 -4.94 -13.09
N ILE A 317 16.29 -5.57 -13.32
CA ILE A 317 15.47 -6.19 -12.31
C ILE A 317 15.55 -7.73 -12.38
N ALA A 318 15.48 -8.38 -11.22
CA ALA A 318 15.41 -9.84 -11.14
C ALA A 318 14.23 -10.38 -11.96
N ALA A 319 14.49 -11.31 -12.87
CA ALA A 319 13.43 -11.97 -13.63
C ALA A 319 12.41 -12.58 -12.65
N ILE A 320 11.12 -12.33 -12.88
CA ILE A 320 10.06 -12.94 -12.06
C ILE A 320 10.25 -14.45 -12.08
N ASP A 321 10.42 -15.03 -10.90
CA ASP A 321 10.53 -16.48 -10.74
C ASP A 321 9.29 -17.16 -11.36
N THR A 322 9.52 -18.31 -12.00
CA THR A 322 8.47 -19.19 -12.52
C THR A 322 7.45 -19.53 -11.43
N ALA A 323 7.87 -19.60 -10.17
CA ALA A 323 7.01 -19.78 -9.01
C ALA A 323 5.92 -18.69 -8.91
N LEU A 324 6.25 -17.42 -9.17
CA LEU A 324 5.29 -16.32 -9.11
C LEU A 324 4.41 -16.26 -10.34
N ARG A 325 5.00 -16.56 -11.50
CA ARG A 325 4.24 -16.56 -12.76
C ARG A 325 3.01 -17.49 -12.71
N ARG A 326 3.09 -18.59 -11.95
CA ARG A 326 1.98 -19.54 -11.77
C ARG A 326 0.86 -19.04 -10.83
N ARG A 327 1.12 -17.99 -10.05
CA ARG A 327 0.24 -17.51 -8.96
C ARG A 327 -0.46 -16.19 -9.29
N PHE A 328 -0.02 -15.52 -10.34
CA PHE A 328 -0.61 -14.29 -10.85
C PHE A 328 -1.18 -14.50 -12.24
N LYS A 329 -2.32 -13.86 -12.52
CA LYS A 329 -2.78 -13.64 -13.88
C LYS A 329 -2.07 -12.41 -14.43
N PHE A 330 -1.36 -12.57 -15.53
CA PHE A 330 -0.69 -11.46 -16.22
C PHE A 330 -1.65 -10.85 -17.23
N GLU A 331 -1.86 -9.54 -17.13
CA GLU A 331 -2.63 -8.73 -18.06
C GLU A 331 -1.71 -7.62 -18.56
N GLU A 332 -1.48 -7.60 -19.86
CA GLU A 332 -0.56 -6.67 -20.48
C GLU A 332 -1.23 -5.33 -20.76
N MET A 333 -0.51 -4.25 -20.47
CA MET A 333 -0.99 -2.87 -20.62
C MET A 333 -0.13 -2.12 -21.64
N MET A 334 -0.31 -2.44 -22.92
CA MET A 334 0.39 -1.76 -24.01
C MET A 334 0.01 -0.28 -24.09
N PRO A 335 0.91 0.60 -24.60
CA PRO A 335 0.55 1.97 -24.91
C PRO A 335 -0.66 2.04 -25.86
N LYS A 336 -1.62 2.90 -25.55
CA LYS A 336 -2.80 3.16 -26.39
C LYS A 336 -2.83 4.63 -26.76
N SER A 337 -2.49 4.95 -28.00
CA SER A 337 -2.59 6.30 -28.56
C SER A 337 -4.03 6.85 -28.53
N ASP A 338 -5.02 5.97 -28.73
CA ASP A 338 -6.44 6.30 -28.78
C ASP A 338 -7.01 6.94 -27.50
N ILE A 339 -6.38 6.77 -26.34
CA ILE A 339 -6.90 7.35 -25.10
C ILE A 339 -6.48 8.80 -24.89
N ILE A 340 -5.50 9.30 -25.66
CA ILE A 340 -5.08 10.70 -25.61
C ILE A 340 -6.25 11.55 -26.13
N LYS A 341 -6.84 12.43 -25.30
CA LYS A 341 -8.00 13.22 -25.72
C LYS A 341 -7.64 14.34 -26.70
N CYS A 342 -6.46 14.93 -26.56
CA CYS A 342 -5.93 15.87 -27.53
C CYS A 342 -5.52 15.10 -28.80
N LYS A 343 -6.37 15.12 -29.83
CA LYS A 343 -6.13 14.40 -31.08
C LYS A 343 -5.29 15.18 -32.08
N ASP A 344 -5.44 16.50 -32.11
CA ASP A 344 -4.81 17.39 -33.07
C ASP A 344 -4.21 18.61 -32.39
N ILE A 345 -2.99 18.98 -32.82
CA ILE A 345 -2.35 20.26 -32.49
C ILE A 345 -1.90 20.90 -33.79
N ASP A 346 -2.57 21.97 -34.22
CA ASP A 346 -2.23 22.72 -35.44
C ASP A 346 -2.06 21.84 -36.71
N GLY A 347 -2.85 20.76 -36.83
CA GLY A 347 -2.76 19.77 -37.91
C GLY A 347 -1.81 18.60 -37.65
N ILE A 348 -1.26 18.46 -36.43
CA ILE A 348 -0.45 17.32 -36.01
C ILE A 348 -1.36 16.28 -35.34
N ASP A 349 -1.57 15.14 -35.99
CA ASP A 349 -2.24 13.98 -35.40
C ASP A 349 -1.34 13.31 -34.34
N ILE A 350 -1.66 13.54 -33.06
CA ILE A 350 -0.87 13.04 -31.93
C ILE A 350 -0.94 11.51 -31.81
N PRO A 351 -2.13 10.87 -31.90
CA PRO A 351 -2.19 9.41 -31.91
C PRO A 351 -1.37 8.76 -33.03
N GLN A 352 -1.54 9.23 -34.27
CA GLN A 352 -0.84 8.66 -35.43
C GLN A 352 0.67 8.84 -35.32
N MET A 353 1.13 9.98 -34.79
CA MET A 353 2.53 10.23 -34.50
C MET A 353 3.09 9.25 -33.47
N LEU A 354 2.39 9.03 -32.36
CA LEU A 354 2.82 8.08 -31.32
C LEU A 354 2.88 6.65 -31.85
N ASP A 355 1.88 6.24 -32.64
CA ASP A 355 1.84 4.91 -33.24
C ASP A 355 3.01 4.70 -34.21
N ALA A 356 3.29 5.67 -35.08
CA ALA A 356 4.43 5.61 -36.00
C ALA A 356 5.79 5.55 -35.28
N ILE A 357 5.94 6.24 -34.14
CA ILE A 357 7.15 6.14 -33.30
C ILE A 357 7.24 4.73 -32.70
N ASN A 358 6.15 4.22 -32.13
CA ASN A 358 6.13 2.92 -31.45
C ASN A 358 6.34 1.75 -32.41
N GLU A 359 5.77 1.78 -33.61
CA GLU A 359 6.03 0.79 -34.66
C GLU A 359 7.53 0.70 -35.00
N ARG A 360 8.21 1.84 -35.08
CA ARG A 360 9.64 1.89 -35.36
C ARG A 360 10.49 1.41 -34.19
N ILE A 361 10.12 1.77 -32.96
CA ILE A 361 10.80 1.27 -31.75
C ILE A 361 10.65 -0.25 -31.66
N GLU A 362 9.47 -0.80 -31.91
CA GLU A 362 9.23 -2.24 -31.86
C GLU A 362 10.13 -3.00 -32.85
N VAL A 363 10.34 -2.46 -34.05
CA VAL A 363 11.23 -3.05 -35.07
C VAL A 363 12.71 -2.88 -34.72
N LEU A 364 13.12 -1.70 -34.24
CA LEU A 364 14.53 -1.36 -34.01
C LEU A 364 15.07 -1.79 -32.65
N TYR A 365 14.18 -2.06 -31.70
CA TYR A 365 14.51 -2.38 -30.32
C TYR A 365 13.72 -3.59 -29.83
N ASP A 366 12.54 -3.37 -29.24
CA ASP A 366 11.57 -4.41 -28.88
C ASP A 366 10.22 -3.76 -28.52
N ARG A 367 9.21 -4.59 -28.32
CA ARG A 367 7.85 -4.17 -27.94
C ARG A 367 7.72 -3.62 -26.53
N GLU A 368 8.64 -3.95 -25.62
CA GLU A 368 8.56 -3.56 -24.20
C GLU A 368 9.00 -2.11 -23.99
N HIS A 369 9.73 -1.53 -24.95
CA HIS A 369 10.23 -0.16 -24.93
C HIS A 369 9.36 0.83 -25.71
N MET A 370 8.14 0.44 -26.10
CA MET A 370 7.20 1.40 -26.68
C MET A 370 6.91 2.55 -25.70
N ILE A 371 6.79 3.76 -26.24
CA ILE A 371 6.51 4.97 -25.48
C ILE A 371 5.06 4.99 -25.03
N GLY A 372 4.86 5.16 -23.72
CA GLY A 372 3.54 5.30 -23.10
C GLY A 372 2.84 6.62 -23.45
N HIS A 373 1.52 6.56 -23.66
CA HIS A 373 0.66 7.71 -23.90
C HIS A 373 0.66 8.75 -22.75
N ALA A 374 1.07 8.36 -21.54
CA ALA A 374 1.18 9.25 -20.38
C ALA A 374 2.08 10.47 -20.63
N TYR A 375 3.12 10.34 -21.47
CA TYR A 375 3.98 11.46 -21.86
C TYR A 375 3.24 12.62 -22.54
N PHE A 376 2.11 12.31 -23.17
CA PHE A 376 1.30 13.25 -23.97
C PHE A 376 0.04 13.72 -23.25
N MET A 377 -0.24 13.26 -22.04
CA MET A 377 -1.48 13.61 -21.32
C MET A 377 -1.52 15.09 -20.89
N SER A 378 -0.37 15.77 -20.72
CA SER A 378 -0.35 17.22 -20.43
C SER A 378 -0.94 18.07 -21.56
N LEU A 379 -0.98 17.53 -22.79
CA LEU A 379 -1.63 18.19 -23.94
C LEU A 379 -3.15 18.29 -23.78
N GLU A 380 -3.77 17.54 -22.87
CA GLU A 380 -5.19 17.71 -22.55
C GLU A 380 -5.47 19.05 -21.86
N GLU A 381 -4.49 19.57 -21.11
CA GLU A 381 -4.59 20.85 -20.40
C GLU A 381 -4.00 22.00 -21.22
N ASN A 382 -2.93 21.73 -21.98
CA ASN A 382 -2.20 22.73 -22.76
C ASN A 382 -1.84 22.22 -24.17
N ALA A 383 -2.84 22.17 -25.06
CA ALA A 383 -2.68 21.71 -26.45
C ALA A 383 -1.95 22.76 -27.32
N THR A 384 -0.63 22.87 -27.19
CA THR A 384 0.20 23.78 -27.99
C THR A 384 1.44 23.08 -28.54
N ILE A 385 1.96 23.58 -29.67
CA ILE A 385 3.24 23.11 -30.21
C ILE A 385 4.41 23.35 -29.24
N ALA A 386 4.33 24.37 -28.38
CA ALA A 386 5.35 24.65 -27.37
C ALA A 386 5.39 23.57 -26.28
N GLU A 387 4.23 23.10 -25.82
CA GLU A 387 4.15 21.95 -24.90
C GLU A 387 4.65 20.67 -25.56
N LEU A 388 4.27 20.43 -26.82
CA LEU A 388 4.77 19.28 -27.58
C LEU A 388 6.29 19.33 -27.79
N ALA A 389 6.84 20.52 -28.02
CA ALA A 389 8.28 20.78 -28.08
C ALA A 389 8.97 20.43 -26.75
N ASP A 390 8.37 20.81 -25.62
CA ASP A 390 8.89 20.49 -24.29
C ASP A 390 8.90 18.98 -24.04
N ILE A 391 7.78 18.29 -24.34
CA ILE A 391 7.67 16.83 -24.24
C ILE A 391 8.77 16.16 -25.05
N PHE A 392 8.97 16.56 -26.30
CA PHE A 392 9.99 15.94 -27.15
C PHE A 392 11.40 16.21 -26.63
N ARG A 393 11.71 17.47 -26.35
CA ARG A 393 13.04 17.92 -25.92
C ARG A 393 13.48 17.29 -24.60
N ASN A 394 12.59 17.28 -23.61
CA ASN A 394 12.95 16.95 -22.24
C ASN A 394 12.59 15.51 -21.83
N LYS A 395 11.74 14.83 -22.61
CA LYS A 395 11.27 13.48 -22.27
C LYS A 395 11.55 12.48 -23.39
N ILE A 396 11.05 12.73 -24.60
CA ILE A 396 11.16 11.74 -25.70
C ILE A 396 12.60 11.58 -26.21
N ILE A 397 13.31 12.66 -26.50
CA ILE A 397 14.69 12.58 -26.99
C ILE A 397 15.63 11.93 -25.96
N PRO A 398 15.64 12.34 -24.68
CA PRO A 398 16.43 11.65 -23.64
C PRO A 398 16.08 10.16 -23.51
N LEU A 399 14.80 9.80 -23.60
CA LEU A 399 14.37 8.41 -23.55
C LEU A 399 14.93 7.60 -24.72
N LEU A 400 14.87 8.14 -25.95
CA LEU A 400 15.43 7.49 -27.13
C LEU A 400 16.96 7.40 -27.07
N GLN A 401 17.63 8.43 -26.51
CA GLN A 401 19.07 8.40 -26.26
C GLN A 401 19.45 7.25 -25.33
N GLU A 402 18.67 7.02 -24.26
CA GLU A 402 18.86 5.89 -23.36
C GLU A 402 18.59 4.55 -24.05
N TYR A 403 17.45 4.41 -24.74
CA TYR A 403 17.07 3.16 -25.40
C TYR A 403 18.09 2.71 -26.45
N PHE A 404 18.60 3.65 -27.23
CA PHE A 404 19.54 3.36 -28.31
C PHE A 404 21.01 3.58 -27.94
N TYR A 405 21.35 3.79 -26.66
CA TYR A 405 22.72 4.02 -26.18
C TYR A 405 23.45 5.11 -26.99
N GLU A 406 22.79 6.26 -27.20
CA GLU A 406 23.29 7.38 -28.01
C GLU A 406 23.52 7.05 -29.51
N ASP A 407 22.93 5.97 -30.06
CA ASP A 407 22.96 5.68 -31.51
C ASP A 407 21.97 6.58 -32.29
N TYR A 408 22.39 7.82 -32.54
CA TYR A 408 21.59 8.85 -33.21
C TYR A 408 21.10 8.46 -34.60
N ASP A 409 21.73 7.52 -35.31
CA ASP A 409 21.19 7.06 -36.59
C ASP A 409 19.86 6.31 -36.37
N LYS A 410 19.78 5.46 -35.34
CA LYS A 410 18.52 4.78 -34.99
C LYS A 410 17.47 5.76 -34.46
N ILE A 411 17.89 6.75 -33.67
CA ILE A 411 16.98 7.79 -33.18
C ILE A 411 16.41 8.58 -34.37
N CYS A 412 17.25 8.96 -35.34
CA CYS A 412 16.80 9.60 -36.59
C CYS A 412 15.77 8.74 -37.33
N LEU A 413 15.99 7.41 -37.41
CA LEU A 413 15.04 6.50 -38.04
C LEU A 413 13.70 6.45 -37.30
N VAL A 414 13.72 6.34 -35.97
CA VAL A 414 12.50 6.36 -35.13
C VAL A 414 11.70 7.64 -35.36
N LEU A 415 12.38 8.79 -35.38
CA LEU A 415 11.75 10.09 -35.61
C LEU A 415 11.43 10.34 -37.09
N GLY A 416 11.80 9.45 -38.01
CA GLY A 416 11.60 9.63 -39.45
C GLY A 416 12.42 10.78 -40.06
N ASP A 417 13.46 11.26 -39.38
CA ASP A 417 14.27 12.41 -39.83
C ASP A 417 14.96 12.13 -41.17
N ASN A 418 15.28 10.88 -41.47
CA ASN A 418 15.84 10.46 -42.76
C ASN A 418 14.88 10.68 -43.95
N GLN A 419 13.60 10.95 -43.69
CA GLN A 419 12.54 11.18 -44.69
C GLN A 419 12.03 12.63 -44.67
N LYS A 420 12.73 13.53 -43.96
CA LYS A 420 12.39 14.95 -43.84
C LYS A 420 13.45 15.82 -44.50
N LYS A 421 13.01 17.02 -44.90
CA LYS A 421 13.91 18.14 -45.23
C LYS A 421 14.77 18.49 -44.01
N GLU A 422 16.01 18.92 -44.24
CA GLU A 422 16.98 19.19 -43.17
C GLU A 422 16.47 20.15 -42.09
N GLU A 423 15.69 21.16 -42.47
CA GLU A 423 15.10 22.13 -41.55
C GLU A 423 14.05 21.54 -40.59
N TYR A 424 13.43 20.41 -40.96
CA TYR A 424 12.40 19.71 -40.18
C TYR A 424 12.92 18.47 -39.44
N ARG A 425 14.22 18.16 -39.56
CA ARG A 425 14.83 17.07 -38.78
C ARG A 425 15.03 17.51 -37.34
N PHE A 426 14.64 16.69 -36.37
CA PHE A 426 14.92 16.94 -34.96
C PHE A 426 16.40 16.78 -34.63
N ILE A 427 17.10 15.91 -35.36
CA ILE A 427 18.52 15.66 -35.24
C ILE A 427 19.21 16.00 -36.57
N LYS A 428 20.21 16.87 -36.51
CA LYS A 428 21.10 17.16 -37.63
C LYS A 428 22.31 16.25 -37.58
N SER A 429 22.71 15.74 -38.73
CA SER A 429 23.97 15.01 -38.91
C SER A 429 24.90 15.81 -39.82
N GLU A 430 26.12 16.05 -39.39
CA GLU A 430 27.17 16.71 -40.18
C GLU A 430 28.36 15.76 -40.33
N ASP A 431 28.91 15.66 -41.54
CA ASP A 431 30.10 14.85 -41.78
C ASP A 431 31.33 15.51 -41.14
N ILE A 432 32.10 14.71 -40.40
CA ILE A 432 33.32 15.14 -39.74
C ILE A 432 34.51 14.86 -40.65
N ALA A 433 35.23 15.91 -41.03
CA ALA A 433 36.53 15.77 -41.66
C ALA A 433 37.61 15.50 -40.59
N TYR A 434 37.77 14.24 -40.17
CA TYR A 434 38.72 13.85 -39.13
C TYR A 434 40.15 14.32 -39.40
N ASP A 435 40.62 14.24 -40.66
CA ASP A 435 41.95 14.72 -41.06
C ASP A 435 42.17 16.20 -40.77
N LYS A 436 41.10 17.02 -40.83
CA LYS A 436 41.17 18.45 -40.52
C LYS A 436 41.17 18.73 -39.01
N LEU A 437 40.54 17.87 -38.22
CA LEU A 437 40.38 18.04 -36.77
C LEU A 437 41.53 17.46 -35.97
N PHE A 438 42.05 16.30 -36.40
CA PHE A 438 43.05 15.52 -35.66
C PHE A 438 44.35 15.31 -36.45
N GLY A 439 44.44 15.78 -37.69
CA GLY A 439 45.61 15.60 -38.55
C GLY A 439 45.76 14.14 -39.03
N SER A 440 46.96 13.76 -39.47
CA SER A 440 47.30 12.42 -39.95
C SER A 440 47.49 11.41 -38.81
N ALA A 441 46.57 11.38 -37.84
CA ALA A 441 46.52 10.39 -36.78
C ALA A 441 45.94 9.08 -37.34
N SER A 442 46.69 8.44 -38.24
CA SER A 442 46.30 7.23 -38.98
C SER A 442 46.01 6.00 -38.11
N ASP A 443 46.46 6.04 -36.85
CA ASP A 443 46.51 4.87 -35.98
C ASP A 443 45.34 4.82 -34.99
N ILE A 444 44.50 5.87 -34.94
CA ILE A 444 43.28 5.90 -34.13
C ILE A 444 42.11 5.57 -35.06
N GLY A 445 41.60 4.34 -34.97
CA GLY A 445 40.39 3.96 -35.68
C GLY A 445 39.17 4.68 -35.10
N PHE A 446 38.74 5.78 -35.72
CA PHE A 446 37.58 6.59 -35.30
C PHE A 446 36.21 5.92 -35.57
N GLY A 447 36.20 4.63 -35.93
CA GLY A 447 35.00 3.88 -36.32
C GLY A 447 34.53 4.19 -37.75
N GLU A 448 33.45 3.55 -38.18
CA GLU A 448 32.88 3.72 -39.54
C GLU A 448 32.03 5.00 -39.69
N LYS A 449 31.64 5.65 -38.58
CA LYS A 449 30.70 6.77 -38.58
C LYS A 449 31.42 8.12 -38.45
N ASN A 450 31.75 8.73 -39.57
CA ASN A 450 32.32 10.10 -39.63
C ASN A 450 31.22 11.17 -39.45
N LYS A 451 30.35 11.07 -38.44
CA LYS A 451 29.23 12.00 -38.27
C LYS A 451 29.16 12.59 -36.88
N LYS A 452 28.90 13.90 -36.83
CA LYS A 452 28.52 14.62 -35.62
C LYS A 452 27.01 14.81 -35.63
N PHE A 453 26.36 14.47 -34.52
CA PHE A 453 24.93 14.71 -34.34
C PHE A 453 24.70 15.91 -33.42
N THR A 454 23.69 16.72 -33.75
CA THR A 454 23.26 17.84 -32.91
C THR A 454 21.74 17.93 -32.91
N ILE A 455 21.16 18.32 -31.78
CA ILE A 455 19.72 18.58 -31.69
C ILE A 455 19.39 19.89 -32.42
N ASN A 456 18.35 19.84 -33.26
CA ASN A 456 17.85 20.99 -34.01
C ASN A 456 16.69 21.66 -33.24
N ASP A 457 17.03 22.60 -32.38
CA ASP A 457 16.04 23.27 -31.53
C ASP A 457 14.91 23.95 -32.27
N ALA A 458 15.20 24.47 -33.46
CA ALA A 458 14.22 25.14 -34.30
C ALA A 458 13.15 24.18 -34.83
N ALA A 459 13.46 22.89 -35.02
CA ALA A 459 12.51 21.91 -35.57
C ALA A 459 11.37 21.58 -34.59
N PHE A 460 11.59 21.67 -33.28
CA PHE A 460 10.53 21.41 -32.29
C PHE A 460 9.38 22.41 -32.36
N LEU A 461 9.55 23.58 -32.99
CA LEU A 461 8.48 24.55 -33.20
C LEU A 461 7.91 24.50 -34.62
N LYS A 462 8.23 23.47 -35.40
CA LYS A 462 7.75 23.27 -36.77
C LYS A 462 6.80 22.08 -36.82
N LYS A 463 5.54 22.31 -37.17
CA LYS A 463 4.55 21.22 -37.29
C LYS A 463 4.95 20.17 -38.33
N GLU A 464 5.64 20.59 -39.39
CA GLU A 464 6.14 19.73 -40.46
C GLU A 464 7.14 18.68 -39.94
N ALA A 465 7.89 18.99 -38.88
CA ALA A 465 8.80 18.05 -38.23
C ALA A 465 8.05 16.88 -37.58
N TYR A 466 6.88 17.16 -36.99
CA TYR A 466 6.01 16.15 -36.37
C TYR A 466 5.17 15.40 -37.39
N ILE A 467 4.56 16.11 -38.36
CA ILE A 467 3.80 15.48 -39.45
C ILE A 467 4.69 14.50 -40.23
N GLY A 468 5.94 14.88 -40.49
CA GLY A 468 6.91 14.01 -41.16
C GLY A 468 7.26 12.72 -40.41
N ILE A 469 6.86 12.57 -39.14
CA ILE A 469 7.01 11.31 -38.39
C ILE A 469 6.08 10.24 -38.98
N TYR A 470 4.83 10.57 -39.30
CA TYR A 470 3.82 9.59 -39.73
C TYR A 470 3.36 9.78 -41.19
N ALA A 471 3.61 10.94 -41.78
CA ALA A 471 3.32 11.26 -43.17
C ALA A 471 4.60 11.81 -43.85
N PRO A 472 5.57 10.94 -44.17
CA PRO A 472 6.83 11.36 -44.76
C PRO A 472 6.60 12.02 -46.13
N THR A 473 7.21 13.18 -46.34
CA THR A 473 7.28 13.80 -47.67
C THR A 473 8.36 13.07 -48.47
N ASN A 474 7.95 12.09 -49.27
CA ASN A 474 8.83 11.51 -50.28
C ASN A 474 9.21 12.63 -51.26
N GLU A 475 10.47 13.07 -51.24
CA GLU A 475 11.11 13.72 -52.38
C GLU A 475 11.75 12.68 -53.29
#